data_AF-A0AA39FL13-F1
#
_entry.id   AF-A0AA39FL13-F1
#
_cell.length_a   1.000
_cell.length_b   1.000
_cell.length_c   1.000
_cell.angle_alpha   90.00
_cell.angle_beta   90.00
_cell.angle_gamma   90.00
#
_symmetry.space_group_name_H-M   'P 1'
#
loop_
_entity.id
_entity.type
_entity.pdbx_description
1 polymer ?
#
loop_
_entity_poly.entity_id
_entity_poly.type
_entity_poly.pdbx_seq_one_letter_code
_entity_poly.pdbx_strand_id
1 'polypeptide(L)'
;MILSNCSITNCNRPSRYLSIIITTISKISTITKIKNITNMFSQINIDERMLKYVRKIVPSLTTTKYKGQDGRIGIFGGSMEYTGAPYFAAMSAFRTGADIVHIFCAKDAGIAIKSFSPEPIVHPLLDHNDAIRQIKPWLDRLHVILIGPGLGRDEKIFRVIVELISICRDLRKPMIIDADGLYLLCQKPDIVRDYPGLILTPNAMEFSRLVKAFLDRTIQPVPVVKISELKHLADSIGKNVVILNKGAKDVIVDGQKGTEAITCTAAGSGRRCGGQGDLLSGALSVFWWWAISAGPSECTLSPPLIAAYAASRLTRECNATAFKLKERSMLTTDMLEQIHPVFQRLYEINCNKSSSSSSSSSPIVFGGNKIRIKSGDV
;
A
#
# COMPACT_ATOMS: atom_id res chain seq x y z
N MET A 1 39.82 -47.00 26.94
CA MET A 1 39.83 -48.02 28.00
C MET A 1 39.63 -47.29 29.32
N ILE A 2 38.48 -47.51 29.93
CA ILE A 2 38.21 -47.59 31.38
C ILE A 2 38.58 -46.38 32.26
N LEU A 3 37.49 -45.78 32.76
CA LEU A 3 37.34 -44.96 33.97
C LEU A 3 38.14 -45.51 35.18
N SER A 4 38.66 -44.63 36.04
CA SER A 4 38.03 -44.36 37.35
C SER A 4 38.94 -43.63 38.35
N ASN A 5 38.28 -42.76 39.12
CA ASN A 5 38.54 -42.37 40.51
C ASN A 5 39.71 -41.43 40.85
N CYS A 6 39.36 -40.15 41.04
CA CYS A 6 39.85 -39.40 42.20
C CYS A 6 38.77 -38.47 42.78
N SER A 7 38.16 -38.97 43.86
CA SER A 7 37.75 -38.31 45.10
C SER A 7 37.15 -36.89 45.08
N ILE A 8 35.85 -36.86 45.41
CA ILE A 8 35.08 -35.71 45.85
C ILE A 8 35.60 -35.22 47.22
N THR A 9 36.10 -33.99 47.30
CA THR A 9 36.04 -33.19 48.53
C THR A 9 35.71 -31.72 48.21
N ASN A 10 34.61 -31.26 48.80
CA ASN A 10 34.27 -29.89 49.20
C ASN A 10 34.57 -28.70 48.26
N CYS A 11 33.50 -28.14 47.67
CA CYS A 11 33.22 -26.70 47.69
C CYS A 11 31.73 -26.44 47.40
N ASN A 12 30.86 -26.75 48.38
CA ASN A 12 29.43 -26.45 48.31
C ASN A 12 29.14 -25.05 48.88
N ARG A 13 29.28 -24.01 48.06
CA ARG A 13 28.53 -22.76 48.20
C ARG A 13 28.32 -22.14 46.81
N PRO A 14 27.09 -22.08 46.26
CA PRO A 14 26.84 -21.19 45.14
C PRO A 14 27.16 -19.77 45.63
N SER A 15 28.19 -19.16 45.03
CA SER A 15 28.59 -17.78 45.30
C SER A 15 27.34 -16.89 45.22
N ARG A 16 27.13 -16.01 46.22
CA ARG A 16 26.05 -15.00 46.25
C ARG A 16 25.96 -14.23 44.92
N TYR A 17 27.05 -14.12 44.17
CA TYR A 17 27.08 -13.50 42.84
C TYR A 17 26.24 -14.26 41.79
N LEU A 18 26.22 -15.60 41.80
CA LEU A 18 25.50 -16.38 40.79
C LEU A 18 23.98 -16.30 40.99
N SER A 19 23.48 -16.26 42.24
CA SER A 19 22.05 -16.09 42.51
C SER A 19 21.56 -14.68 42.17
N ILE A 20 22.39 -13.66 42.38
CA ILE A 20 22.11 -12.28 41.97
C ILE A 20 22.03 -12.18 40.44
N ILE A 21 22.96 -12.81 39.72
CA ILE A 21 22.96 -12.83 38.25
C ILE A 21 21.71 -13.54 37.71
N ILE A 22 21.36 -14.73 38.22
CA ILE A 22 20.16 -15.47 37.79
C ILE A 22 18.87 -14.68 38.08
N THR A 23 18.78 -14.04 39.25
CA THR A 23 17.62 -13.23 39.63
C THR A 23 17.53 -11.96 38.79
N THR A 24 18.67 -11.36 38.44
CA THR A 24 18.75 -10.18 37.57
C THR A 24 18.38 -10.54 36.12
N ILE A 25 18.87 -11.66 35.59
CA ILE A 25 18.50 -12.18 34.26
C ILE A 25 17.02 -12.54 34.21
N SER A 26 16.46 -13.16 35.24
CA SER A 26 15.04 -13.48 35.33
C SER A 26 14.17 -12.22 35.40
N LYS A 27 14.58 -11.20 36.17
CA LYS A 27 13.92 -9.88 36.19
C LYS A 27 14.01 -9.17 34.84
N ILE A 28 15.17 -9.18 34.17
CA ILE A 28 15.35 -8.58 32.84
C ILE A 28 14.48 -9.30 31.80
N SER A 29 14.42 -10.64 31.82
CA SER A 29 13.55 -11.44 30.96
C SER A 29 12.08 -11.12 31.18
N THR A 30 11.66 -11.01 32.45
CA THR A 30 10.28 -10.67 32.84
C THR A 30 9.93 -9.24 32.42
N ILE A 31 10.80 -8.26 32.64
CA ILE A 31 10.62 -6.86 32.21
C ILE A 31 10.55 -6.77 30.67
N THR A 32 11.38 -7.53 29.96
CA THR A 32 11.35 -7.59 28.49
C THR A 32 10.04 -8.20 28.00
N LYS A 33 9.56 -9.26 28.66
CA LYS A 33 8.28 -9.91 28.35
C LYS A 33 7.09 -8.97 28.61
N ILE A 34 7.09 -8.24 29.74
CA ILE A 34 6.07 -7.23 30.07
C ILE A 34 6.10 -6.09 29.05
N LYS A 35 7.28 -5.52 28.73
CA LYS A 35 7.42 -4.48 27.70
C LYS A 35 6.92 -4.96 26.34
N ASN A 36 7.21 -6.20 25.96
CA ASN A 36 6.70 -6.79 24.72
C ASN A 36 5.17 -6.93 24.73
N ILE A 37 4.59 -7.35 25.85
CA ILE A 37 3.13 -7.44 26.03
C ILE A 37 2.49 -6.04 25.96
N THR A 38 3.02 -5.04 26.66
CA THR A 38 2.51 -3.65 26.62
C THR A 38 2.64 -3.04 25.23
N ASN A 39 3.74 -3.28 24.52
CA ASN A 39 3.93 -2.86 23.13
C ASN A 39 2.95 -3.56 22.18
N MET A 40 2.64 -4.83 22.44
CA MET A 40 1.64 -5.57 21.66
C MET A 40 0.22 -5.03 21.90
N PHE A 41 -0.17 -4.78 23.15
CA PHE A 41 -1.48 -4.21 23.48
C PHE A 41 -1.66 -2.79 22.92
N SER A 42 -0.64 -1.94 23.00
CA SER A 42 -0.70 -0.60 22.40
C SER A 42 -0.81 -0.66 20.88
N GLN A 43 -0.10 -1.59 20.22
CA GLN A 43 -0.20 -1.77 18.78
C GLN A 43 -1.57 -2.33 18.34
N ILE A 44 -2.15 -3.29 19.08
CA ILE A 44 -3.51 -3.79 18.82
C ILE A 44 -4.52 -2.64 18.87
N ASN A 45 -4.38 -1.75 19.86
CA ASN A 45 -5.24 -0.59 20.00
C ASN A 45 -5.09 0.40 18.84
N ILE A 46 -3.87 0.64 18.35
CA ILE A 46 -3.62 1.45 17.14
C ILE A 46 -4.27 0.81 15.91
N ASP A 47 -4.06 -0.48 15.69
CA ASP A 47 -4.58 -1.18 14.51
C ASP A 47 -6.12 -1.16 14.48
N GLU A 48 -6.78 -1.42 15.62
CA GLU A 48 -8.25 -1.34 15.75
C GLU A 48 -8.78 0.07 15.53
N ARG A 49 -8.13 1.08 16.14
CA ARG A 49 -8.47 2.49 15.95
C ARG A 49 -8.34 2.89 14.48
N MET A 50 -7.27 2.50 13.82
CA MET A 50 -7.05 2.79 12.40
C MET A 50 -8.10 2.10 11.53
N LEU A 51 -8.41 0.82 11.77
CA LEU A 51 -9.47 0.12 11.04
C LEU A 51 -10.83 0.80 11.18
N LYS A 52 -11.15 1.36 12.35
CA LYS A 52 -12.37 2.16 12.55
C LYS A 52 -12.37 3.41 11.66
N TYR A 53 -11.26 4.11 11.52
CA TYR A 53 -11.16 5.26 10.63
C TYR A 53 -11.23 4.87 9.15
N VAL A 54 -10.55 3.79 8.76
CA VAL A 54 -10.59 3.31 7.37
C VAL A 54 -12.01 2.91 6.96
N ARG A 55 -12.74 2.20 7.82
CA ARG A 55 -14.14 1.82 7.54
C ARG A 55 -15.07 3.02 7.34
N LYS A 56 -14.77 4.17 7.95
CA LYS A 56 -15.57 5.40 7.78
C LYS A 56 -15.32 6.08 6.42
N ILE A 57 -14.15 5.90 5.82
CA ILE A 57 -13.85 6.51 4.52
C ILE A 57 -14.30 5.64 3.35
N VAL A 58 -14.49 4.33 3.54
CA VAL A 58 -14.97 3.43 2.47
C VAL A 58 -16.40 3.82 2.08
N PRO A 59 -16.64 4.17 0.81
CA PRO A 59 -17.97 4.57 0.36
C PRO A 59 -18.94 3.39 0.43
N SER A 60 -20.18 3.67 0.86
CA SER A 60 -21.26 2.69 0.73
C SER A 60 -21.64 2.50 -0.73
N LEU A 61 -21.88 1.25 -1.11
CA LEU A 61 -22.45 0.89 -2.41
C LEU A 61 -23.92 1.33 -2.42
N THR A 62 -24.27 2.24 -3.33
CA THR A 62 -25.61 2.82 -3.43
C THR A 62 -26.02 2.95 -4.90
N THR A 63 -27.32 2.91 -5.18
CA THR A 63 -27.85 3.04 -6.54
C THR A 63 -27.93 4.49 -7.02
N THR A 64 -27.67 5.46 -6.14
CA THR A 64 -27.80 6.90 -6.43
C THR A 64 -26.51 7.52 -6.96
N LYS A 65 -25.38 6.82 -6.83
CA LYS A 65 -24.09 7.29 -7.35
C LYS A 65 -23.94 7.03 -8.84
N TYR A 66 -23.24 7.93 -9.51
CA TYR A 66 -22.90 7.82 -10.94
C TYR A 66 -21.43 7.43 -11.14
N LYS A 67 -21.16 6.82 -12.30
CA LYS A 67 -19.82 6.36 -12.70
C LYS A 67 -18.78 7.47 -12.55
N GLY A 68 -17.72 7.16 -11.81
CA GLY A 68 -16.58 8.04 -11.60
C GLY A 68 -16.64 8.86 -10.32
N GLN A 69 -17.65 8.71 -9.45
CA GLN A 69 -17.65 9.40 -8.16
C GLN A 69 -16.72 8.74 -7.14
N ASP A 70 -16.54 7.42 -7.21
CA ASP A 70 -15.78 6.65 -6.22
C ASP A 70 -14.34 6.39 -6.65
N GLY A 71 -13.86 7.02 -7.73
CA GLY A 71 -12.44 7.09 -8.03
C GLY A 71 -12.12 7.15 -9.52
N ARG A 72 -11.46 8.24 -9.94
CA ARG A 72 -10.87 8.39 -11.27
C ARG A 72 -9.37 8.50 -11.10
N ILE A 73 -8.65 7.41 -11.31
CA ILE A 73 -7.22 7.32 -11.00
C ILE A 73 -6.39 7.49 -12.27
N GLY A 74 -5.36 8.32 -12.23
CA GLY A 74 -4.40 8.49 -13.33
C GLY A 74 -3.05 7.92 -12.97
N ILE A 75 -2.63 6.87 -13.67
CA ILE A 75 -1.35 6.20 -13.47
C ILE A 75 -0.41 6.62 -14.59
N PHE A 76 0.74 7.18 -14.25
CA PHE A 76 1.79 7.64 -15.16
C PHE A 76 3.01 6.75 -14.99
N GLY A 77 3.18 5.84 -15.93
CA GLY A 77 4.15 4.76 -15.86
C GLY A 77 4.09 3.86 -17.10
N GLY A 78 4.82 2.76 -17.09
CA GLY A 78 4.93 1.88 -18.26
C GLY A 78 5.94 2.37 -19.31
N SER A 79 7.10 1.74 -19.30
CA SER A 79 8.15 1.82 -20.32
C SER A 79 8.08 0.61 -21.26
N MET A 80 8.97 0.59 -22.25
CA MET A 80 9.13 -0.54 -23.17
C MET A 80 9.29 -1.87 -22.43
N GLU A 81 10.05 -1.90 -21.34
CA GLU A 81 10.35 -3.09 -20.55
C GLU A 81 9.31 -3.36 -19.45
N TYR A 82 8.76 -2.31 -18.83
CA TYR A 82 8.00 -2.43 -17.59
C TYR A 82 6.50 -2.21 -17.78
N THR A 83 5.87 -3.06 -18.59
CA THR A 83 4.43 -3.00 -18.91
C THR A 83 3.55 -3.60 -17.81
N GLY A 84 4.05 -4.56 -17.02
CA GLY A 84 3.28 -5.22 -15.97
C GLY A 84 2.99 -4.36 -14.74
N ALA A 85 3.92 -3.47 -14.37
CA ALA A 85 3.80 -2.61 -13.20
C ALA A 85 2.57 -1.67 -13.23
N PRO A 86 2.36 -0.86 -14.29
CA PRO A 86 1.17 0.00 -14.38
C PRO A 86 -0.12 -0.82 -14.47
N TYR A 87 -0.08 -2.03 -15.05
CA TYR A 87 -1.23 -2.95 -15.06
C TYR A 87 -1.59 -3.42 -13.66
N PHE A 88 -0.63 -3.88 -12.85
CA PHE A 88 -0.91 -4.32 -11.48
C PHE A 88 -1.43 -3.17 -10.61
N ALA A 89 -0.87 -1.97 -10.76
CA ALA A 89 -1.39 -0.78 -10.08
C ALA A 89 -2.84 -0.48 -10.49
N ALA A 90 -3.17 -0.56 -11.79
CA ALA A 90 -4.52 -0.32 -12.27
C ALA A 90 -5.52 -1.37 -11.77
N MET A 91 -5.19 -2.65 -11.89
CA MET A 91 -6.07 -3.73 -11.43
C MET A 91 -6.25 -3.72 -9.92
N SER A 92 -5.21 -3.35 -9.16
CA SER A 92 -5.35 -3.15 -7.72
C SER A 92 -6.30 -2.01 -7.37
N ALA A 93 -6.22 -0.89 -8.10
CA ALA A 93 -7.16 0.21 -7.94
C ALA A 93 -8.60 -0.24 -8.25
N PHE A 94 -8.84 -0.94 -9.37
CA PHE A 94 -10.16 -1.49 -9.69
C PHE A 94 -10.67 -2.46 -8.63
N ARG A 95 -9.85 -3.42 -8.21
CA ARG A 95 -10.23 -4.42 -7.17
C ARG A 95 -10.44 -3.80 -5.80
N THR A 96 -9.81 -2.65 -5.52
CA THR A 96 -10.06 -1.87 -4.31
C THR A 96 -11.38 -1.12 -4.40
N GLY A 97 -11.76 -0.62 -5.58
CA GLY A 97 -13.05 0.02 -5.83
C GLY A 97 -13.02 1.29 -6.68
N ALA A 98 -11.95 1.53 -7.45
CA ALA A 98 -11.94 2.64 -8.41
C ALA A 98 -12.98 2.43 -9.52
N ASP A 99 -13.70 3.49 -9.89
CA ASP A 99 -14.66 3.45 -10.99
C ASP A 99 -13.99 3.50 -12.37
N ILE A 100 -12.93 4.31 -12.49
CA ILE A 100 -12.22 4.54 -13.76
C ILE A 100 -10.73 4.65 -13.47
N VAL A 101 -9.92 3.90 -14.21
CA VAL A 101 -8.46 4.01 -14.17
C VAL A 101 -7.93 4.33 -15.56
N HIS A 102 -7.11 5.38 -15.63
CA HIS A 102 -6.37 5.79 -16.80
C HIS A 102 -4.89 5.41 -16.62
N ILE A 103 -4.29 4.83 -17.64
CA ILE A 103 -2.84 4.58 -17.68
C ILE A 103 -2.25 5.46 -18.78
N PHE A 104 -1.33 6.35 -18.43
CA PHE A 104 -0.52 7.11 -19.36
C PHE A 104 0.86 6.46 -19.42
N CYS A 105 1.24 5.97 -20.60
CA CYS A 105 2.47 5.19 -20.79
C CYS A 105 3.26 5.62 -22.03
N ALA A 106 4.47 5.07 -22.18
CA ALA A 106 5.22 5.13 -23.42
C ALA A 106 4.46 4.42 -24.55
N LYS A 107 4.67 4.84 -25.80
CA LYS A 107 3.94 4.31 -26.96
C LYS A 107 4.05 2.80 -27.09
N ASP A 108 5.26 2.28 -26.95
CA ASP A 108 5.55 0.85 -27.13
C ASP A 108 5.01 -0.02 -25.98
N ALA A 109 4.78 0.57 -24.80
CA ALA A 109 4.12 -0.11 -23.69
C ALA A 109 2.60 -0.27 -23.91
N GLY A 110 2.00 0.61 -24.72
CA GLY A 110 0.55 0.75 -24.82
C GLY A 110 -0.18 -0.50 -25.32
N ILE A 111 0.35 -1.19 -26.34
CA ILE A 111 -0.28 -2.40 -26.88
C ILE A 111 -0.25 -3.53 -25.86
N ALA A 112 0.91 -3.79 -25.26
CA ALA A 112 1.07 -4.86 -24.27
C ALA A 112 0.13 -4.67 -23.06
N ILE A 113 0.05 -3.45 -22.52
CA ILE A 113 -0.83 -3.14 -21.38
C ILE A 113 -2.30 -3.37 -21.75
N LYS A 114 -2.74 -2.90 -22.92
CA LYS A 114 -4.12 -3.11 -23.42
C LYS A 114 -4.47 -4.59 -23.59
N SER A 115 -3.49 -5.42 -23.95
CA SER A 115 -3.69 -6.86 -24.13
C SER A 115 -3.85 -7.62 -22.81
N PHE A 116 -3.44 -7.06 -21.67
CA PHE A 116 -3.64 -7.71 -20.37
C PHE A 116 -5.09 -7.64 -19.87
N SER A 117 -5.82 -6.56 -20.21
CA SER A 117 -7.14 -6.30 -19.67
C SER A 117 -7.86 -5.16 -20.44
N PRO A 118 -9.15 -5.31 -20.77
CA PRO A 118 -9.95 -4.25 -21.40
C PRO A 118 -10.44 -3.16 -20.43
N GLU A 119 -10.29 -3.34 -19.11
CA GLU A 119 -10.79 -2.42 -18.09
C GLU A 119 -10.10 -1.04 -18.04
N PRO A 120 -8.74 -0.93 -18.00
CA PRO A 120 -8.08 0.36 -17.93
C PRO A 120 -8.12 1.11 -19.28
N ILE A 121 -8.30 2.42 -19.21
CA ILE A 121 -8.19 3.29 -20.40
C ILE A 121 -6.72 3.65 -20.59
N VAL A 122 -6.09 3.10 -21.63
CA VAL A 122 -4.63 3.25 -21.86
C VAL A 122 -4.32 4.31 -22.91
N HIS A 123 -3.51 5.29 -22.51
CA HIS A 123 -3.08 6.48 -23.24
C HIS A 123 -1.56 6.42 -23.53
N PRO A 124 -1.15 5.93 -24.71
CA PRO A 124 0.26 5.88 -25.12
C PRO A 124 0.78 7.28 -25.50
N LEU A 125 1.10 8.11 -24.51
CA LEU A 125 1.35 9.55 -24.68
C LEU A 125 2.67 10.06 -24.08
N LEU A 126 3.34 9.33 -23.17
CA LEU A 126 4.43 9.89 -22.36
C LEU A 126 5.68 10.28 -23.16
N ASP A 127 5.93 9.62 -24.28
CA ASP A 127 7.04 9.83 -25.20
C ASP A 127 6.65 10.65 -26.44
N HIS A 128 5.39 11.08 -26.53
CA HIS A 128 4.88 11.91 -27.62
C HIS A 128 5.46 13.34 -27.52
N ASN A 129 5.79 13.95 -28.67
CA ASN A 129 6.38 15.30 -28.69
C ASN A 129 5.48 16.36 -28.03
N ASP A 130 4.16 16.25 -28.22
CA ASP A 130 3.14 17.07 -27.57
C ASP A 130 2.45 16.41 -26.35
N ALA A 131 3.16 15.57 -25.59
CA ALA A 131 2.60 14.77 -24.48
C ALA A 131 1.72 15.60 -23.53
N ILE A 132 2.26 16.72 -23.00
CA ILE A 132 1.55 17.56 -22.03
C ILE A 132 0.27 18.16 -22.59
N ARG A 133 0.28 18.63 -23.84
CA ARG A 133 -0.91 19.19 -24.49
C ARG A 133 -2.05 18.16 -24.57
N GLN A 134 -1.71 16.89 -24.79
CA GLN A 134 -2.70 15.80 -24.89
C GLN A 134 -3.12 15.24 -23.53
N ILE A 135 -2.23 15.28 -22.54
CA ILE A 135 -2.50 14.80 -21.18
C ILE A 135 -3.38 15.80 -20.41
N LYS A 136 -3.10 17.10 -20.53
CA LYS A 136 -3.74 18.17 -19.74
C LYS A 136 -5.28 18.09 -19.71
N PRO A 137 -6.00 17.85 -20.81
CA PRO A 137 -7.47 17.72 -20.80
C PRO A 137 -8.03 16.59 -19.91
N TRP A 138 -7.20 15.58 -19.60
CA TRP A 138 -7.60 14.49 -18.72
C TRP A 138 -7.44 14.84 -17.24
N LEU A 139 -6.47 15.68 -16.89
CA LEU A 139 -6.09 15.95 -15.50
C LEU A 139 -7.25 16.46 -14.65
N ASP A 140 -8.12 17.32 -15.21
CA ASP A 140 -9.28 17.86 -14.50
C ASP A 140 -10.21 16.76 -13.99
N ARG A 141 -10.35 15.68 -14.77
CA ARG A 141 -11.23 14.55 -14.47
C ARG A 141 -10.59 13.55 -13.51
N LEU A 142 -9.29 13.60 -13.29
CA LEU A 142 -8.59 12.66 -12.41
C LEU A 142 -8.63 13.17 -10.97
N HIS A 143 -8.93 12.25 -10.06
CA HIS A 143 -9.01 12.51 -8.63
C HIS A 143 -7.65 12.37 -7.95
N VAL A 144 -6.88 11.35 -8.32
CA VAL A 144 -5.54 11.06 -7.76
C VAL A 144 -4.59 10.68 -8.88
N ILE A 145 -3.36 11.18 -8.78
CA ILE A 145 -2.27 10.95 -9.73
C ILE A 145 -1.26 10.01 -9.09
N LEU A 146 -0.93 8.90 -9.76
CA LEU A 146 0.11 7.97 -9.36
C LEU A 146 1.22 8.01 -10.41
N ILE A 147 2.45 8.34 -10.00
CA ILE A 147 3.63 8.40 -10.88
C ILE A 147 4.62 7.32 -10.45
N GLY A 148 5.12 6.55 -11.42
CA GLY A 148 6.27 5.68 -11.19
C GLY A 148 6.15 4.21 -11.58
N PRO A 149 4.99 3.52 -11.47
CA PRO A 149 4.89 2.09 -11.78
C PRO A 149 5.39 1.78 -13.19
N GLY A 150 6.59 1.18 -13.28
CA GLY A 150 7.26 0.90 -14.54
C GLY A 150 7.59 2.12 -15.40
N LEU A 151 7.75 3.31 -14.83
CA LEU A 151 8.01 4.54 -15.60
C LEU A 151 9.30 4.47 -16.44
N GLY A 152 10.28 3.68 -16.00
CA GLY A 152 11.60 3.64 -16.60
C GLY A 152 12.39 4.91 -16.30
N ARG A 153 13.50 5.10 -17.01
CA ARG A 153 14.47 6.19 -16.76
C ARG A 153 14.85 6.95 -18.02
N ASP A 154 13.91 7.03 -18.96
CA ASP A 154 14.06 7.84 -20.15
C ASP A 154 13.99 9.34 -19.78
N GLU A 155 15.04 10.09 -20.13
CA GLU A 155 15.15 11.52 -19.82
C GLU A 155 14.05 12.37 -20.50
N LYS A 156 13.57 11.95 -21.67
CA LYS A 156 12.49 12.63 -22.40
C LYS A 156 11.18 12.47 -21.64
N ILE A 157 10.89 11.27 -21.15
CA ILE A 157 9.73 11.00 -20.28
C ILE A 157 9.85 11.78 -18.96
N PHE A 158 11.04 11.81 -18.34
CA PHE A 158 11.24 12.57 -17.10
C PHE A 158 10.98 14.07 -17.26
N ARG A 159 11.30 14.67 -18.41
CA ARG A 159 10.93 16.07 -18.70
C ARG A 159 9.42 16.26 -18.70
N VAL A 160 8.68 15.35 -19.35
CA VAL A 160 7.21 15.36 -19.34
C VAL A 160 6.67 15.21 -17.92
N ILE A 161 7.22 14.29 -17.12
CA ILE A 161 6.78 14.09 -15.73
C ILE A 161 7.04 15.32 -14.85
N VAL A 162 8.18 16.00 -15.02
CA VAL A 162 8.47 17.25 -14.29
C VAL A 162 7.44 18.33 -14.61
N GLU A 163 7.11 18.53 -15.89
CA GLU A 163 6.10 19.52 -16.30
C GLU A 163 4.70 19.12 -15.80
N LEU A 164 4.35 17.83 -15.88
CA LEU A 164 3.12 17.29 -15.32
C LEU A 164 3.01 17.57 -13.81
N ILE A 165 4.08 17.36 -13.03
CA ILE A 165 4.08 17.64 -11.59
C ILE A 165 3.80 19.12 -11.33
N SER A 166 4.36 20.02 -12.13
CA SER A 166 4.08 21.46 -12.03
C SER A 166 2.60 21.77 -12.28
N ILE A 167 2.00 21.21 -13.34
CA ILE A 167 0.58 21.42 -13.65
C ILE A 167 -0.32 20.85 -12.55
N CYS A 168 -0.01 19.65 -12.07
CA CYS A 168 -0.73 19.01 -10.97
C CYS A 168 -0.63 19.80 -9.66
N ARG A 169 0.48 20.50 -9.41
CA ARG A 169 0.65 21.41 -8.27
C ARG A 169 -0.35 22.56 -8.34
N ASP A 170 -0.48 23.21 -9.49
CA ASP A 170 -1.42 24.32 -9.70
C ASP A 170 -2.88 23.86 -9.54
N LEU A 171 -3.18 22.67 -10.03
CA LEU A 171 -4.48 22.00 -9.88
C LEU A 171 -4.69 21.38 -8.49
N ARG A 172 -3.69 21.44 -7.60
CA ARG A 172 -3.67 20.83 -6.26
C ARG A 172 -4.05 19.34 -6.25
N LYS A 173 -3.66 18.60 -7.29
CA LYS A 173 -3.99 17.18 -7.43
C LYS A 173 -3.27 16.34 -6.36
N PRO A 174 -3.99 15.49 -5.60
CA PRO A 174 -3.35 14.47 -4.77
C PRO A 174 -2.41 13.60 -5.60
N MET A 175 -1.16 13.45 -5.16
CA MET A 175 -0.10 12.79 -5.93
C MET A 175 0.65 11.74 -5.13
N ILE A 176 0.74 10.53 -5.67
CA ILE A 176 1.56 9.43 -5.14
C ILE A 176 2.76 9.26 -6.07
N ILE A 177 3.95 9.15 -5.50
CA ILE A 177 5.17 8.86 -6.25
C ILE A 177 5.79 7.56 -5.71
N ASP A 178 5.95 6.59 -6.59
CA ASP A 178 6.51 5.25 -6.32
C ASP A 178 7.67 4.93 -7.28
N ALA A 179 8.45 3.90 -6.98
CA ALA A 179 9.45 3.30 -7.88
C ALA A 179 10.34 4.33 -8.63
N ASP A 180 10.38 4.30 -9.97
CA ASP A 180 11.22 5.21 -10.77
C ASP A 180 10.78 6.69 -10.69
N GLY A 181 9.54 6.96 -10.24
CA GLY A 181 9.15 8.32 -9.86
C GLY A 181 9.98 8.82 -8.68
N LEU A 182 10.28 7.96 -7.69
CA LEU A 182 11.17 8.30 -6.57
C LEU A 182 12.63 8.46 -7.03
N TYR A 183 13.03 7.71 -8.07
CA TYR A 183 14.34 7.91 -8.70
C TYR A 183 14.46 9.31 -9.31
N LEU A 184 13.43 9.78 -10.04
CA LEU A 184 13.39 11.15 -10.55
C LEU A 184 13.51 12.19 -9.42
N LEU A 185 12.85 11.97 -8.27
CA LEU A 185 12.98 12.87 -7.12
C LEU A 185 14.41 12.91 -6.55
N CYS A 186 15.17 11.83 -6.67
CA CYS A 186 16.56 11.82 -6.24
C CYS A 186 17.44 12.73 -7.12
N GLN A 187 17.07 12.91 -8.40
CA GLN A 187 17.77 13.80 -9.32
C GLN A 187 17.26 15.24 -9.22
N LYS A 188 15.96 15.43 -8.94
CA LYS A 188 15.28 16.72 -8.92
C LYS A 188 14.39 16.87 -7.68
N PRO A 189 14.97 16.94 -6.46
CA PRO A 189 14.19 16.96 -5.21
C PRO A 189 13.24 18.16 -5.11
N ASP A 190 13.63 19.29 -5.72
CA ASP A 190 12.93 20.57 -5.62
C ASP A 190 11.53 20.54 -6.24
N ILE A 191 11.26 19.65 -7.20
CA ILE A 191 9.98 19.62 -7.94
C ILE A 191 8.78 19.28 -7.05
N VAL A 192 9.04 18.63 -5.90
CA VAL A 192 8.01 18.22 -4.93
C VAL A 192 8.07 18.96 -3.60
N ARG A 193 9.02 19.88 -3.39
CA ARG A 193 9.07 20.67 -2.15
C ARG A 193 7.75 21.42 -1.93
N ASP A 194 7.20 21.29 -0.74
CA ASP A 194 5.92 21.87 -0.32
C ASP A 194 4.72 21.56 -1.24
N TYR A 195 4.75 20.43 -1.95
CA TYR A 195 3.62 20.01 -2.78
C TYR A 195 2.34 19.86 -1.93
N PRO A 196 1.16 20.33 -2.39
CA PRO A 196 -0.04 20.50 -1.55
C PRO A 196 -0.68 19.20 -1.03
N GLY A 197 -0.34 18.05 -1.60
CA GLY A 197 -0.77 16.74 -1.12
C GLY A 197 0.04 15.64 -1.80
N LEU A 198 1.03 15.08 -1.09
CA LEU A 198 2.01 14.16 -1.65
C LEU A 198 2.16 12.92 -0.77
N ILE A 199 2.12 11.73 -1.37
CA ILE A 199 2.52 10.50 -0.70
C ILE A 199 3.72 9.89 -1.42
N LEU A 200 4.78 9.58 -0.68
CA LEU A 200 5.94 8.84 -1.17
C LEU A 200 5.91 7.42 -0.61
N THR A 201 6.21 6.44 -1.45
CA THR A 201 6.17 5.01 -1.06
C THR A 201 7.53 4.30 -1.15
N PRO A 202 8.62 4.84 -0.56
CA PRO A 202 9.94 4.25 -0.71
C PRO A 202 10.07 2.89 0.00
N ASN A 203 10.81 1.97 -0.61
CA ASN A 203 11.45 0.86 0.11
C ASN A 203 12.76 1.33 0.77
N ALA A 204 13.44 0.46 1.53
CA ALA A 204 14.67 0.80 2.23
C ALA A 204 15.81 1.37 1.34
N MET A 205 15.94 0.89 0.10
CA MET A 205 16.93 1.38 -0.86
C MET A 205 16.53 2.74 -1.46
N GLU A 206 15.26 2.91 -1.79
CA GLU A 206 14.73 4.18 -2.28
C GLU A 206 14.81 5.26 -1.19
N PHE A 207 14.52 4.89 0.06
CA PHE A 207 14.61 5.79 1.20
C PHE A 207 16.03 6.31 1.42
N SER A 208 17.06 5.45 1.36
CA SER A 208 18.45 5.91 1.53
C SER A 208 18.87 6.89 0.43
N ARG A 209 18.39 6.70 -0.81
CA ARG A 209 18.63 7.61 -1.92
C ARG A 209 17.92 8.95 -1.73
N LEU A 210 16.67 8.94 -1.27
CA LEU A 210 15.94 10.17 -0.96
C LEU A 210 16.61 10.94 0.18
N VAL A 211 17.09 10.28 1.23
CA VAL A 211 17.85 10.93 2.29
C VAL A 211 19.12 11.59 1.75
N LYS A 212 19.85 10.93 0.84
CA LYS A 212 21.00 11.56 0.19
C LYS A 212 20.60 12.76 -0.66
N ALA A 213 19.51 12.68 -1.43
CA ALA A 213 19.08 13.76 -2.31
C ALA A 213 18.53 14.99 -1.57
N PHE A 214 17.76 14.79 -0.49
CA PHE A 214 17.10 15.88 0.23
C PHE A 214 17.91 16.43 1.41
N LEU A 215 18.77 15.61 2.02
CA LEU A 215 19.49 15.96 3.25
C LEU A 215 21.02 15.92 3.10
N ASP A 216 21.52 15.59 1.91
CA ASP A 216 22.94 15.38 1.61
C ASP A 216 23.66 14.36 2.54
N ARG A 217 22.88 13.50 3.22
CA ARG A 217 23.39 12.50 4.17
C ARG A 217 23.40 11.10 3.55
N THR A 218 24.48 10.36 3.76
CA THR A 218 24.55 8.96 3.36
C THR A 218 24.14 8.07 4.52
N ILE A 219 23.13 7.22 4.30
CA ILE A 219 22.67 6.22 5.27
C ILE A 219 22.65 4.84 4.63
N GLN A 220 22.86 3.80 5.44
CA GLN A 220 22.75 2.43 4.97
C GLN A 220 21.29 1.97 4.93
N PRO A 221 20.86 1.24 3.88
CA PRO A 221 19.53 0.66 3.81
C PRO A 221 19.36 -0.37 4.93
N VAL A 222 18.32 -0.20 5.76
CA VAL A 222 18.00 -1.13 6.87
C VAL A 222 16.58 -1.67 6.74
N PRO A 223 16.29 -2.91 7.19
CA PRO A 223 14.94 -3.48 7.10
C PRO A 223 13.87 -2.74 7.89
N VAL A 224 14.28 -2.03 8.95
CA VAL A 224 13.43 -1.20 9.81
C VAL A 224 14.10 0.16 9.98
N VAL A 225 13.54 1.17 9.34
CA VAL A 225 14.03 2.55 9.39
C VAL A 225 13.60 3.20 10.70
N LYS A 226 14.46 4.03 11.29
CA LYS A 226 14.13 4.81 12.50
C LYS A 226 13.07 5.87 12.16
N ILE A 227 12.02 5.97 12.97
CA ILE A 227 10.96 6.99 12.82
C ILE A 227 11.53 8.40 12.75
N SER A 228 12.60 8.69 13.51
CA SER A 228 13.26 10.01 13.49
C SER A 228 13.84 10.39 12.13
N GLU A 229 14.42 9.43 11.39
CA GLU A 229 14.96 9.68 10.05
C GLU A 229 13.84 9.89 9.03
N LEU A 230 12.74 9.14 9.16
CA LEU A 230 11.55 9.33 8.33
C LEU A 230 10.94 10.72 8.53
N LYS A 231 10.78 11.15 9.79
CA LYS A 231 10.28 12.49 10.11
C LYS A 231 11.20 13.59 9.62
N HIS A 232 12.52 13.40 9.71
CA HIS A 232 13.48 14.39 9.23
C HIS A 232 13.43 14.53 7.70
N LEU A 233 13.27 13.43 6.96
CA LEU A 233 13.03 13.49 5.52
C LEU A 233 11.67 14.13 5.19
N ALA A 234 10.62 13.83 5.95
CA ALA A 234 9.31 14.44 5.71
C ALA A 234 9.34 15.97 5.94
N ASP A 235 10.01 16.42 7.01
CA ASP A 235 10.20 17.85 7.33
C ASP A 235 10.97 18.60 6.23
N SER A 236 11.97 17.97 5.60
CA SER A 236 12.73 18.60 4.51
C SER A 236 12.00 18.65 3.16
N ILE A 237 10.98 17.81 2.97
CA ILE A 237 10.13 17.83 1.77
C ILE A 237 8.99 18.83 1.93
N GLY A 238 8.35 18.88 3.09
CA GLY A 238 7.33 19.87 3.43
C GLY A 238 6.13 19.31 4.20
N LYS A 239 5.35 20.21 4.79
CA LYS A 239 4.29 19.87 5.78
C LYS A 239 3.17 18.95 5.30
N ASN A 240 2.94 18.86 3.99
CA ASN A 240 1.83 18.10 3.39
C ASN A 240 2.28 16.75 2.79
N VAL A 241 3.54 16.35 3.01
CA VAL A 241 4.03 15.04 2.59
C VAL A 241 3.61 13.97 3.59
N VAL A 242 3.30 12.78 3.08
CA VAL A 242 3.26 11.53 3.85
C VAL A 242 4.28 10.58 3.24
N ILE A 243 5.07 9.92 4.09
CA ILE A 243 6.02 8.89 3.68
C ILE A 243 5.53 7.56 4.22
N LEU A 244 5.13 6.66 3.31
CA LEU A 244 4.84 5.26 3.57
C LEU A 244 6.10 4.44 3.28
N ASN A 245 6.96 4.27 4.28
CA ASN A 245 8.20 3.53 4.12
C ASN A 245 7.96 2.02 4.24
N LYS A 246 8.11 1.32 3.12
CA LYS A 246 7.92 -0.13 2.96
C LYS A 246 9.07 -0.90 3.61
N GLY A 247 8.77 -1.89 4.46
CA GLY A 247 9.81 -2.62 5.18
C GLY A 247 9.34 -3.92 5.83
N ALA A 248 10.10 -4.42 6.81
CA ALA A 248 9.63 -5.55 7.62
C ALA A 248 8.34 -5.19 8.37
N LYS A 249 8.27 -3.94 8.84
CA LYS A 249 7.07 -3.22 9.25
C LYS A 249 6.97 -1.98 8.37
N ASP A 250 5.76 -1.63 7.95
CA ASP A 250 5.58 -0.40 7.19
C ASP A 250 5.37 0.74 8.18
N VAL A 251 6.17 1.80 8.03
CA VAL A 251 6.13 2.96 8.92
C VAL A 251 5.67 4.16 8.12
N ILE A 252 4.67 4.85 8.66
CA ILE A 252 3.98 5.95 8.01
C ILE A 252 4.18 7.19 8.88
N VAL A 253 4.72 8.24 8.27
CA VAL A 253 4.88 9.55 8.91
C VAL A 253 4.34 10.64 8.00
N ASP A 254 3.89 11.74 8.57
CA ASP A 254 3.65 12.97 7.82
C ASP A 254 4.72 14.03 8.12
N GLY A 255 4.73 15.09 7.32
CA GLY A 255 5.61 16.26 7.50
C GLY A 255 5.14 17.24 8.57
N GLN A 256 4.08 16.94 9.33
CA GLN A 256 3.58 17.84 10.37
C GLN A 256 4.32 17.62 11.69
N LYS A 257 4.71 18.71 12.35
CA LYS A 257 5.42 18.63 13.62
C LYS A 257 4.49 18.12 14.72
N GLY A 258 4.98 17.21 15.56
CA GLY A 258 4.25 16.69 16.71
C GLY A 258 3.24 15.58 16.42
N THR A 259 3.05 15.17 15.16
CA THR A 259 2.15 14.05 14.82
C THR A 259 2.73 12.71 15.20
N GLU A 260 1.87 11.72 15.44
CA GLU A 260 2.30 10.35 15.72
C GLU A 260 2.70 9.60 14.43
N ALA A 261 3.71 8.73 14.53
CA ALA A 261 4.03 7.81 13.45
C ALA A 261 3.13 6.58 13.55
N ILE A 262 2.58 6.13 12.43
CA ILE A 262 1.70 4.96 12.38
C ILE A 262 2.53 3.79 11.84
N THR A 263 2.50 2.66 12.53
CA THR A 263 3.17 1.44 12.07
C THR A 263 2.13 0.39 11.74
N CYS A 264 2.16 -0.14 10.52
CA CYS A 264 1.37 -1.31 10.16
C CYS A 264 2.17 -2.57 10.49
N THR A 265 1.73 -3.29 11.54
CA THR A 265 2.41 -4.51 12.01
C THR A 265 1.81 -5.80 11.45
N ALA A 266 0.80 -5.72 10.59
CA ALA A 266 0.21 -6.87 9.93
C ALA A 266 1.30 -7.77 9.37
N ALA A 267 1.33 -9.06 9.72
CA ALA A 267 2.34 -9.95 9.18
C ALA A 267 2.19 -10.03 7.65
N GLY A 268 3.28 -9.78 6.92
CA GLY A 268 3.36 -10.14 5.51
C GLY A 268 3.74 -11.62 5.37
N SER A 269 4.51 -11.93 4.35
CA SER A 269 5.07 -13.26 4.13
C SER A 269 6.57 -13.23 3.87
N GLY A 270 7.20 -14.41 3.87
CA GLY A 270 8.59 -14.58 3.43
C GLY A 270 8.79 -14.44 1.93
N ARG A 271 7.71 -14.33 1.13
CA ARG A 271 7.79 -14.25 -0.33
C ARG A 271 7.51 -12.83 -0.82
N ARG A 272 8.47 -12.30 -1.55
CA ARG A 272 8.37 -11.02 -2.26
C ARG A 272 8.12 -11.27 -3.74
N CYS A 273 6.94 -10.88 -4.22
CA CYS A 273 6.60 -10.86 -5.64
C CYS A 273 7.00 -9.49 -6.22
N GLY A 274 7.44 -9.45 -7.48
CA GLY A 274 7.93 -8.20 -8.10
C GLY A 274 6.92 -7.05 -8.09
N GLY A 275 5.63 -7.35 -8.28
CA GLY A 275 4.58 -6.32 -8.40
C GLY A 275 3.83 -5.98 -7.11
N GLN A 276 4.33 -6.40 -5.95
CA GLN A 276 3.68 -6.11 -4.67
C GLN A 276 3.58 -4.59 -4.38
N GLY A 277 4.60 -3.83 -4.78
CA GLY A 277 4.61 -2.36 -4.66
C GLY A 277 3.54 -1.70 -5.53
N ASP A 278 3.33 -2.22 -6.74
CA ASP A 278 2.32 -1.73 -7.67
C ASP A 278 0.90 -1.95 -7.11
N LEU A 279 0.65 -3.11 -6.49
CA LEU A 279 -0.63 -3.35 -5.83
C LEU A 279 -0.88 -2.35 -4.69
N LEU A 280 0.16 -2.03 -3.91
CA LEU A 280 0.07 -1.05 -2.82
C LEU A 280 -0.27 0.35 -3.34
N SER A 281 0.46 0.84 -4.35
CA SER A 281 0.28 2.19 -4.89
C SER A 281 -1.05 2.35 -5.62
N GLY A 282 -1.51 1.30 -6.31
CA GLY A 282 -2.86 1.23 -6.89
C GLY A 282 -3.97 1.36 -5.86
N ALA A 283 -3.96 0.54 -4.81
CA ALA A 283 -4.95 0.60 -3.73
C ALA A 283 -4.90 1.92 -2.96
N LEU A 284 -3.70 2.44 -2.71
CA LEU A 284 -3.48 3.73 -2.05
C LEU A 284 -4.14 4.88 -2.78
N SER A 285 -4.10 4.87 -4.12
CA SER A 285 -4.75 5.89 -4.94
C SER A 285 -6.25 5.98 -4.67
N VAL A 286 -6.91 4.84 -4.49
CA VAL A 286 -8.35 4.75 -4.22
C VAL A 286 -8.66 5.19 -2.80
N PHE A 287 -7.96 4.64 -1.81
CA PHE A 287 -8.17 5.03 -0.42
C PHE A 287 -7.94 6.52 -0.18
N TRP A 288 -6.99 7.13 -0.88
CA TRP A 288 -6.74 8.55 -0.72
C TRP A 288 -7.89 9.40 -1.27
N TRP A 289 -8.42 9.04 -2.42
CA TRP A 289 -9.62 9.71 -2.95
C TRP A 289 -10.79 9.60 -1.97
N TRP A 290 -11.04 8.40 -1.46
CA TRP A 290 -12.10 8.14 -0.48
C TRP A 290 -11.90 8.92 0.82
N ALA A 291 -10.68 8.98 1.34
CA ALA A 291 -10.36 9.73 2.54
C ALA A 291 -10.59 11.24 2.37
N ILE A 292 -10.27 11.80 1.20
CA ILE A 292 -10.56 13.21 0.90
C ILE A 292 -12.08 13.43 0.75
N SER A 293 -12.76 12.53 0.05
CA SER A 293 -14.19 12.64 -0.27
C SER A 293 -15.11 12.47 0.93
N ALA A 294 -14.68 11.70 1.94
CA ALA A 294 -15.39 11.55 3.21
C ALA A 294 -15.49 12.87 4.00
N GLY A 295 -14.69 13.89 3.64
CA GLY A 295 -14.68 15.20 4.27
C GLY A 295 -13.98 15.22 5.63
N PRO A 296 -14.06 16.36 6.35
CA PRO A 296 -13.51 16.48 7.69
C PRO A 296 -14.11 15.42 8.61
N SER A 297 -13.27 14.65 9.28
CA SER A 297 -13.70 13.67 10.27
C SER A 297 -13.28 14.11 11.66
N GLU A 298 -13.92 13.56 12.69
CA GLU A 298 -13.46 13.68 14.09
C GLU A 298 -12.06 13.08 14.32
N CYS A 299 -11.47 12.43 13.31
CA CYS A 299 -10.13 11.90 13.38
C CYS A 299 -9.11 13.04 13.37
N THR A 300 -8.18 13.01 14.32
CA THR A 300 -7.04 13.92 14.35
C THR A 300 -6.00 13.63 13.27
N LEU A 301 -6.11 12.51 12.56
CA LEU A 301 -5.17 12.09 11.52
C LEU A 301 -5.56 12.67 10.15
N SER A 302 -4.55 13.03 9.38
CA SER A 302 -4.74 13.53 8.03
C SER A 302 -5.31 12.43 7.09
N PRO A 303 -6.17 12.78 6.12
CA PRO A 303 -6.67 11.84 5.11
C PRO A 303 -5.59 10.97 4.44
N PRO A 304 -4.42 11.48 4.00
CA PRO A 304 -3.38 10.65 3.39
C PRO A 304 -2.76 9.64 4.37
N LEU A 305 -2.68 9.92 5.67
CA LEU A 305 -2.21 8.93 6.66
C LEU A 305 -3.17 7.73 6.78
N ILE A 306 -4.47 8.01 6.83
CA ILE A 306 -5.51 6.97 6.88
C ILE A 306 -5.44 6.11 5.62
N ALA A 307 -5.30 6.74 4.45
CA ALA A 307 -5.18 6.06 3.18
C ALA A 307 -3.91 5.19 3.08
N ALA A 308 -2.77 5.72 3.51
CA ALA A 308 -1.50 4.99 3.54
C ALA A 308 -1.58 3.74 4.44
N TYR A 309 -2.22 3.86 5.60
CA TYR A 309 -2.43 2.72 6.48
C TYR A 309 -3.39 1.69 5.86
N ALA A 310 -4.51 2.12 5.30
CA ALA A 310 -5.49 1.25 4.65
C ALA A 310 -4.85 0.41 3.54
N ALA A 311 -4.09 1.05 2.66
CA ALA A 311 -3.42 0.39 1.55
C ALA A 311 -2.33 -0.58 2.06
N SER A 312 -1.49 -0.15 3.00
CA SER A 312 -0.47 -1.02 3.61
C SER A 312 -1.09 -2.26 4.26
N ARG A 313 -2.15 -2.07 5.06
CA ARG A 313 -2.86 -3.15 5.74
C ARG A 313 -3.47 -4.13 4.74
N LEU A 314 -4.13 -3.63 3.69
CA LEU A 314 -4.71 -4.45 2.63
C LEU A 314 -3.64 -5.28 1.92
N THR A 315 -2.59 -4.64 1.41
CA THR A 315 -1.54 -5.33 0.64
C THR A 315 -0.82 -6.39 1.47
N ARG A 316 -0.55 -6.13 2.75
CA ARG A 316 0.08 -7.10 3.65
C ARG A 316 -0.80 -8.32 3.91
N GLU A 317 -2.09 -8.11 4.13
CA GLU A 317 -3.05 -9.20 4.34
C GLU A 317 -3.28 -10.01 3.05
N CYS A 318 -3.30 -9.36 1.88
CA CYS A 318 -3.32 -10.07 0.59
C CYS A 318 -2.06 -10.91 0.39
N ASN A 319 -0.89 -10.38 0.73
CA ASN A 319 0.38 -11.11 0.66
C ASN A 319 0.38 -12.32 1.59
N ALA A 320 -0.01 -12.16 2.85
CA ALA A 320 -0.08 -13.25 3.81
C ALA A 320 -1.10 -14.32 3.40
N THR A 321 -2.26 -13.91 2.87
CA THR A 321 -3.32 -14.84 2.42
C THR A 321 -2.89 -15.62 1.20
N ALA A 322 -2.35 -14.95 0.17
CA ALA A 322 -1.85 -15.61 -1.04
C ALA A 322 -0.67 -16.55 -0.73
N PHE A 323 0.22 -16.15 0.20
CA PHE A 323 1.37 -16.96 0.57
C PHE A 323 0.96 -18.26 1.27
N LYS A 324 -0.07 -18.24 2.12
CA LYS A 324 -0.62 -19.45 2.74
C LYS A 324 -1.11 -20.47 1.69
N LEU A 325 -1.51 -20.01 0.51
CA LEU A 325 -2.05 -20.85 -0.55
C LEU A 325 -0.97 -21.33 -1.54
N LYS A 326 0.00 -20.48 -1.85
CA LYS A 326 0.96 -20.69 -2.95
C LYS A 326 2.41 -20.80 -2.51
N GLU A 327 2.73 -20.35 -1.30
CA GLU A 327 4.06 -20.34 -0.71
C GLU A 327 5.17 -19.90 -1.70
N ARG A 328 5.98 -20.84 -2.16
CA ARG A 328 7.12 -20.60 -3.06
C ARG A 328 6.67 -20.09 -4.42
N SER A 329 5.56 -20.61 -4.95
CA SER A 329 5.08 -20.29 -6.30
C SER A 329 4.21 -19.04 -6.37
N MET A 330 3.96 -18.37 -5.23
CA MET A 330 3.15 -17.15 -5.20
C MET A 330 3.68 -16.09 -6.19
N LEU A 331 2.73 -15.56 -6.96
CA LEU A 331 2.88 -14.48 -7.94
C LEU A 331 2.13 -13.22 -7.49
N THR A 332 2.31 -12.13 -8.24
CA THR A 332 1.54 -10.90 -8.01
C THR A 332 0.05 -11.10 -8.32
N THR A 333 -0.29 -11.92 -9.32
CA THR A 333 -1.67 -12.24 -9.68
C THR A 333 -2.41 -12.97 -8.56
N ASP A 334 -1.75 -13.88 -7.86
CA ASP A 334 -2.34 -14.55 -6.69
C ASP A 334 -2.70 -13.54 -5.59
N MET A 335 -1.84 -12.54 -5.36
CA MET A 335 -2.14 -11.45 -4.43
C MET A 335 -3.30 -10.57 -4.90
N LEU A 336 -3.37 -10.29 -6.20
CA LEU A 336 -4.45 -9.51 -6.82
C LEU A 336 -5.81 -10.18 -6.61
N GLU A 337 -5.88 -11.51 -6.71
CA GLU A 337 -7.09 -12.30 -6.42
C GLU A 337 -7.54 -12.18 -4.95
N GLN A 338 -6.60 -11.96 -4.03
CA GLN A 338 -6.92 -11.81 -2.60
C GLN A 338 -7.45 -10.42 -2.23
N ILE A 339 -7.43 -9.42 -3.12
CA ILE A 339 -7.88 -8.06 -2.77
C ILE A 339 -9.33 -8.06 -2.31
N HIS A 340 -10.25 -8.63 -3.09
CA HIS A 340 -11.68 -8.65 -2.75
C HIS A 340 -11.99 -9.33 -1.41
N PRO A 341 -11.63 -10.61 -1.17
CA PRO A 341 -11.97 -11.28 0.09
C PRO A 341 -11.29 -10.64 1.31
N VAL A 342 -10.08 -10.09 1.15
CA VAL A 342 -9.40 -9.37 2.24
C VAL A 342 -10.06 -8.02 2.49
N PHE A 343 -10.42 -7.27 1.45
CA PHE A 343 -11.10 -5.98 1.55
C PHE A 343 -12.41 -6.14 2.31
N GLN A 344 -13.26 -7.09 1.91
CA GLN A 344 -14.53 -7.37 2.58
C GLN A 344 -14.33 -7.68 4.06
N ARG A 345 -13.35 -8.54 4.38
CA ARG A 345 -12.99 -8.91 5.76
C ARG A 345 -12.44 -7.72 6.57
N LEU A 346 -11.68 -6.82 5.99
CA LEU A 346 -11.10 -5.72 6.77
C LEU A 346 -12.08 -4.55 6.93
N TYR A 347 -12.80 -4.22 5.87
CA TYR A 347 -13.43 -2.91 5.71
C TYR A 347 -14.96 -2.95 5.59
N GLU A 348 -15.59 -4.11 5.36
CA GLU A 348 -17.04 -4.21 5.16
C GLU A 348 -17.80 -4.96 6.26
N ILE A 349 -17.09 -5.51 7.28
CA ILE A 349 -17.65 -6.42 8.31
C ILE A 349 -18.89 -5.89 9.08
N ASN A 350 -19.20 -4.59 9.02
CA ASN A 350 -20.36 -4.01 9.72
C ASN A 350 -21.51 -3.54 8.81
N CYS A 351 -21.42 -3.63 7.48
CA CYS A 351 -22.50 -3.16 6.59
C CYS A 351 -23.64 -4.16 6.41
N ASN A 352 -23.43 -5.46 6.66
CA ASN A 352 -24.43 -6.51 6.44
C ASN A 352 -25.33 -6.82 7.66
N LYS A 353 -25.19 -6.11 8.78
CA LYS A 353 -26.05 -6.33 9.96
C LYS A 353 -27.24 -5.38 10.07
N SER A 354 -27.39 -4.42 9.15
CA SER A 354 -28.50 -3.45 9.14
C SER A 354 -29.52 -3.66 8.02
N SER A 355 -29.46 -4.76 7.27
CA SER A 355 -30.36 -5.01 6.12
C SER A 355 -30.94 -6.43 6.07
N SER A 356 -31.13 -7.09 7.23
CA SER A 356 -31.84 -8.38 7.29
C SER A 356 -32.63 -8.54 8.59
N SER A 357 -33.62 -7.68 8.78
CA SER A 357 -34.74 -7.93 9.70
C SER A 357 -36.08 -7.67 9.00
N SER A 358 -36.34 -8.39 7.91
CA SER A 358 -37.70 -8.71 7.43
C SER A 358 -37.64 -9.44 6.09
N SER A 359 -37.65 -10.78 6.11
CA SER A 359 -38.49 -11.56 5.19
C SER A 359 -38.31 -13.05 5.47
N SER A 360 -39.45 -13.65 5.80
CA SER A 360 -39.73 -15.05 6.02
C SER A 360 -39.14 -16.00 4.98
N SER A 361 -38.66 -17.13 5.50
CA SER A 361 -38.28 -18.37 4.85
C SER A 361 -39.32 -18.91 3.86
N SER A 362 -38.86 -19.37 2.69
CA SER A 362 -39.53 -20.38 1.87
C SER A 362 -38.46 -21.20 1.12
N PRO A 363 -38.51 -22.55 1.15
CA PRO A 363 -37.51 -23.38 0.51
C PRO A 363 -37.71 -23.47 -1.01
N ILE A 364 -36.60 -23.42 -1.75
CA ILE A 364 -36.55 -23.56 -3.20
C ILE A 364 -36.73 -25.04 -3.57
N VAL A 365 -37.79 -25.33 -4.34
CA VAL A 365 -38.05 -26.63 -4.97
C VAL A 365 -37.38 -26.64 -6.35
N PHE A 366 -36.48 -27.59 -6.60
CA PHE A 366 -35.91 -27.83 -7.93
C PHE A 366 -36.91 -28.62 -8.78
N GLY A 367 -37.61 -27.93 -9.69
CA GLY A 367 -38.44 -28.54 -10.73
C GLY A 367 -37.59 -28.97 -11.92
N GLY A 368 -37.38 -30.28 -12.09
CA GLY A 368 -36.75 -30.86 -13.27
C GLY A 368 -37.72 -30.92 -14.46
N ASN A 369 -37.40 -30.21 -15.55
CA ASN A 369 -38.10 -30.37 -16.82
C ASN A 369 -37.50 -31.53 -17.61
N LYS A 370 -38.24 -32.64 -17.72
CA LYS A 370 -38.03 -33.70 -18.71
C LYS A 370 -38.42 -33.16 -20.09
N ILE A 371 -37.45 -33.02 -20.99
CA ILE A 371 -37.70 -32.81 -22.42
C ILE A 371 -38.07 -34.17 -23.02
N ARG A 372 -39.30 -34.28 -23.51
CA ARG A 372 -39.87 -35.45 -24.18
C ARG A 372 -39.61 -35.28 -25.68
N ILE A 373 -38.63 -35.99 -26.23
CA ILE A 373 -38.40 -36.07 -27.68
C ILE A 373 -39.56 -36.87 -28.29
N LYS A 374 -40.35 -36.25 -29.16
CA LYS A 374 -41.31 -36.94 -30.03
C LYS A 374 -40.57 -37.37 -31.31
N SER A 375 -40.67 -38.65 -31.61
CA SER A 375 -40.28 -39.30 -32.86
C SER A 375 -41.35 -39.15 -33.94
N GLY A 376 -40.92 -39.05 -35.20
CA GLY A 376 -41.70 -39.24 -36.45
C GLY A 376 -42.03 -37.94 -37.18
N ASP A 377 -41.96 -37.80 -38.51
CA ASP A 377 -41.64 -38.72 -39.61
C ASP A 377 -41.21 -37.87 -40.84
N VAL A 378 -40.47 -38.52 -41.74
CA VAL A 378 -40.00 -38.13 -43.10
C VAL A 378 -38.75 -37.25 -43.21
#